data_AF-R7WBT0-F1
#
_entry.id   AF-R7WBT0-F1
#
_cell.length_a   1.000
_cell.length_b   1.000
_cell.length_c   1.000
_cell.angle_alpha   90.00
_cell.angle_beta   90.00
_cell.angle_gamma   90.00
#
_symmetry.space_group_name_H-M   'P 1'
#
loop_
_entity.id
_entity.type
_entity.pdbx_description
1 polymer ?
#
loop_
_entity_poly.entity_id
_entity_poly.type
_entity_poly.pdbx_seq_one_letter_code
_entity_poly.pdbx_strand_id
1 'polypeptide(L)'
;MPAPAADPAGAGDPPRDGCFFSTTGKSTFFFTETMGNERPPPLMDPLAPEYFEDIAKFYLEAARRLPMDAIPGLARCISRSGLAVGLCDPVTNILLTTISTFAKEKDHYVRPVEHSADAVEQTRDKFTFADGARRSRAGLIGFMLCYFRYLTEPQAKQCLAMAGHDLPLAVMLVEQGCFRGHRCPLAPDAARTKAALKQAARHARGCSAPDELVRLMTSRDKDINLVLSLE
;
A
#
# COMPACT_ATOMS: atom_id res chain seq x y z
N MET A 1 -40.00 -72.04 10.78
CA MET A 1 -38.75 -71.41 11.29
C MET A 1 -38.28 -70.39 10.25
N PRO A 2 -37.99 -69.14 10.64
CA PRO A 2 -37.84 -68.00 9.72
C PRO A 2 -36.37 -67.54 9.47
N ALA A 3 -36.24 -66.79 8.36
CA ALA A 3 -35.20 -65.93 7.75
C ALA A 3 -33.80 -65.66 8.40
N PRO A 4 -32.77 -65.36 7.57
CA PRO A 4 -31.43 -64.95 8.01
C PRO A 4 -31.31 -63.47 8.39
N ALA A 5 -30.47 -63.18 9.37
CA ALA A 5 -30.26 -61.87 10.01
C ALA A 5 -29.22 -61.00 9.28
N ALA A 6 -29.45 -59.68 9.36
CA ALA A 6 -28.69 -58.60 8.76
C ALA A 6 -27.47 -58.15 9.60
N ASP A 7 -26.49 -57.56 8.91
CA ASP A 7 -25.35 -56.80 9.46
C ASP A 7 -25.78 -55.57 10.28
N PRO A 8 -25.05 -55.22 11.36
CA PRO A 8 -25.04 -53.87 11.90
C PRO A 8 -23.73 -53.12 11.66
N ALA A 9 -23.92 -51.86 11.28
CA ALA A 9 -22.94 -50.84 11.00
C ALA A 9 -22.22 -50.29 12.25
N GLY A 10 -21.03 -49.72 12.00
CA GLY A 10 -20.61 -48.43 12.57
C GLY A 10 -20.02 -48.44 13.98
N ALA A 11 -18.70 -48.60 14.05
CA ALA A 11 -17.90 -48.27 15.22
C ALA A 11 -17.93 -46.74 15.47
N GLY A 12 -18.52 -46.33 16.60
CA GLY A 12 -18.36 -44.99 17.16
C GLY A 12 -17.52 -45.10 18.43
N ASP A 13 -16.33 -44.52 18.42
CA ASP A 13 -15.48 -44.35 19.60
C ASP A 13 -15.77 -43.02 20.32
N PRO A 14 -15.63 -42.96 21.66
CA PRO A 14 -16.04 -41.84 22.50
C PRO A 14 -14.98 -40.71 22.58
N PRO A 15 -15.36 -39.48 22.96
CA PRO A 15 -14.40 -38.39 23.16
C PRO A 15 -13.76 -38.48 24.54
N ARG A 16 -12.43 -38.35 24.59
CA ARG A 16 -11.65 -38.16 25.83
C ARG A 16 -10.91 -36.84 25.79
N ASP A 17 -11.30 -35.97 26.72
CA ASP A 17 -10.59 -34.92 27.44
C ASP A 17 -9.25 -34.37 26.93
N GLY A 18 -9.20 -33.04 26.88
CA GLY A 18 -8.11 -32.28 27.51
C GLY A 18 -7.08 -31.64 26.58
N CYS A 19 -7.28 -30.36 26.27
CA CYS A 19 -6.21 -29.36 26.32
C CYS A 19 -6.82 -27.94 26.33
N PHE A 20 -6.92 -27.41 27.55
CA PHE A 20 -7.27 -26.04 27.88
C PHE A 20 -6.02 -25.16 27.61
N PHE A 21 -6.09 -24.30 26.60
CA PHE A 21 -5.24 -23.12 26.53
C PHE A 21 -6.14 -21.89 26.55
N SER A 22 -6.20 -21.28 27.74
CA SER A 22 -6.76 -19.96 27.93
C SER A 22 -5.78 -18.94 27.37
N THR A 23 -6.24 -18.10 26.44
CA THR A 23 -5.64 -16.78 26.21
C THR A 23 -6.79 -15.83 25.98
N THR A 24 -7.24 -15.26 27.10
CA THR A 24 -8.17 -14.15 27.20
C THR A 24 -7.66 -12.96 26.39
N GLY A 25 -8.56 -12.31 25.64
CA GLY A 25 -8.29 -11.00 25.05
C GLY A 25 -8.74 -10.82 23.60
N LYS A 26 -9.95 -11.22 23.22
CA LYS A 26 -10.61 -10.67 22.03
C LYS A 26 -11.67 -9.68 22.47
N SER A 27 -11.28 -8.41 22.48
CA SER A 27 -12.21 -7.29 22.57
C SER A 27 -13.07 -7.28 21.30
N THR A 28 -14.27 -7.84 21.40
CA THR A 28 -15.35 -7.57 20.45
C THR A 28 -15.96 -6.22 20.81
N PHE A 29 -15.58 -5.16 20.10
CA PHE A 29 -16.28 -3.89 20.19
C PHE A 29 -17.66 -4.04 19.54
N PHE A 30 -18.70 -4.03 20.35
CA PHE A 30 -20.07 -3.77 19.93
C PHE A 30 -20.23 -2.25 19.77
N PHE A 31 -20.62 -1.78 18.58
CA PHE A 31 -21.06 -0.40 18.41
C PHE A 31 -22.58 -0.38 18.55
N THR A 32 -23.08 0.27 19.61
CA THR A 32 -24.50 0.62 19.74
C THR A 32 -24.82 1.74 18.75
N GLU A 33 -25.85 1.53 17.93
CA GLU A 33 -26.43 2.53 17.05
C GLU A 33 -26.80 3.81 17.82
N THR A 34 -26.20 4.93 17.41
CA THR A 34 -26.79 6.26 17.59
C THR A 34 -26.96 6.89 16.22
N MET A 35 -28.21 7.25 15.91
CA MET A 35 -28.58 7.92 14.67
C MET A 35 -27.86 9.26 14.54
N GLY A 36 -26.93 9.32 13.61
CA GLY A 36 -26.31 10.52 13.07
C GLY A 36 -25.87 10.18 11.65
N ASN A 37 -26.15 11.06 10.70
CA ASN A 37 -26.03 10.83 9.26
C ASN A 37 -24.56 10.83 8.78
N GLU A 38 -23.69 10.13 9.50
CA GLU A 38 -22.29 9.93 9.14
C GLU A 38 -22.20 8.68 8.28
N ARG A 39 -21.62 8.81 7.08
CA ARG A 39 -21.31 7.64 6.25
C ARG A 39 -20.54 6.64 7.13
N PRO A 40 -20.94 5.36 7.17
CA PRO A 40 -20.18 4.37 7.91
C PRO A 40 -18.73 4.45 7.45
N PRO A 41 -17.74 4.45 8.38
CA PRO A 41 -16.34 4.42 8.01
C PRO A 41 -16.14 3.28 6.99
N PRO A 42 -15.38 3.49 5.91
CA PRO A 42 -15.23 2.50 4.86
C PRO A 42 -14.84 1.18 5.52
N LEU A 43 -15.71 0.19 5.35
CA LEU A 43 -15.63 -1.12 5.98
C LEU A 43 -14.19 -1.59 5.86
N MET A 44 -13.45 -1.56 6.98
CA MET A 44 -12.06 -2.00 6.99
C MET A 44 -12.04 -3.41 6.44
N ASP A 45 -11.32 -3.62 5.34
CA ASP A 45 -11.12 -4.92 4.75
C ASP A 45 -10.44 -5.81 5.80
N PRO A 46 -11.09 -6.87 6.31
CA PRO A 46 -10.53 -7.71 7.37
C PRO A 46 -9.24 -8.44 6.96
N LEU A 47 -8.87 -8.41 5.67
CA LEU A 47 -7.66 -9.00 5.10
C LEU A 47 -6.45 -8.05 5.08
N ALA A 48 -6.53 -6.86 5.68
CA ALA A 48 -5.51 -5.81 5.58
C ALA A 48 -4.30 -5.80 6.58
N PRO A 49 -4.13 -6.67 7.60
CA PRO A 49 -3.36 -6.26 8.77
C PRO A 49 -1.83 -6.34 8.68
N GLU A 50 -1.22 -7.07 7.73
CA GLU A 50 0.25 -7.25 7.77
C GLU A 50 1.06 -6.05 7.27
N TYR A 51 0.56 -5.30 6.30
CA TYR A 51 1.34 -4.25 5.63
C TYR A 51 0.74 -2.86 5.81
N PHE A 52 -0.53 -2.78 6.22
CA PHE A 52 -1.26 -1.52 6.23
C PHE A 52 -0.62 -0.53 7.19
N GLU A 53 -0.33 -0.96 8.42
CA GLU A 53 0.34 -0.13 9.43
C GLU A 53 1.70 0.37 8.92
N ASP A 54 2.46 -0.50 8.26
CA ASP A 54 3.79 -0.18 7.73
C ASP A 54 3.76 0.78 6.55
N ILE A 55 2.74 0.76 5.70
CA ILE A 55 2.65 1.70 4.60
C ILE A 55 1.97 3.00 5.04
N ALA A 56 0.96 2.92 5.91
CA ALA A 56 0.22 4.09 6.39
C ALA A 56 1.11 5.05 7.20
N LYS A 57 2.11 4.55 7.94
CA LYS A 57 3.10 5.41 8.61
C LYS A 57 3.88 6.30 7.63
N PHE A 58 4.14 5.83 6.40
CA PHE A 58 4.80 6.64 5.37
C PHE A 58 3.88 7.76 4.87
N TYR A 59 2.58 7.52 4.76
CA TYR A 59 1.61 8.55 4.39
C TYR A 59 1.45 9.60 5.48
N LEU A 60 1.39 9.19 6.76
CA LEU A 60 1.38 10.12 7.88
C LEU A 60 2.64 11.00 7.89
N GLU A 61 3.80 10.39 7.65
CA GLU A 61 5.06 11.12 7.59
C GLU A 61 5.12 12.07 6.39
N ALA A 62 4.66 11.63 5.21
CA ALA A 62 4.54 12.49 4.04
C ALA A 62 3.55 13.65 4.28
N ALA A 63 2.43 13.38 4.96
CA ALA A 63 1.43 14.39 5.29
C ALA A 63 2.02 15.48 6.20
N ARG A 64 2.81 15.10 7.22
CA ARG A 64 3.51 16.06 8.09
C ARG A 64 4.50 16.96 7.36
N ARG A 65 5.07 16.49 6.25
CA ARG A 65 6.07 17.23 5.46
C ARG A 65 5.46 18.14 4.39
N LEU A 66 4.18 17.96 4.05
CA LEU A 66 3.49 18.79 3.07
C LEU A 66 2.98 20.07 3.73
N PRO A 67 3.10 21.25 3.09
CA PRO A 67 2.60 22.52 3.61
C PRO A 67 1.08 22.62 3.44
N MET A 68 0.31 21.71 4.03
CA MET A 68 -1.15 21.64 3.84
C MET A 68 -1.89 22.80 4.50
N ASP A 69 -1.33 23.40 5.54
CA ASP A 69 -1.91 24.60 6.17
C ASP A 69 -1.86 25.81 5.22
N ALA A 70 -0.78 25.92 4.44
CA ALA A 70 -0.62 26.97 3.43
C ALA A 70 -1.29 26.61 2.10
N ILE A 71 -1.32 25.32 1.75
CA ILE A 71 -1.84 24.80 0.48
C ILE A 71 -2.79 23.61 0.76
N PRO A 72 -4.03 23.86 1.18
CA PRO A 72 -4.95 22.79 1.60
C PRO A 72 -5.34 21.80 0.48
N GLY A 73 -5.16 22.17 -0.79
CA GLY A 73 -5.35 21.28 -1.93
C GLY A 73 -4.43 20.04 -1.92
N LEU A 74 -3.29 20.12 -1.22
CA LEU A 74 -2.38 18.99 -1.07
C LEU A 74 -2.99 17.83 -0.26
N ALA A 75 -3.87 18.10 0.71
CA ALA A 75 -4.54 17.08 1.52
C ALA A 75 -5.38 16.11 0.66
N ARG A 76 -6.09 16.67 -0.33
CA ARG A 76 -6.82 15.86 -1.31
C ARG A 76 -5.87 15.10 -2.24
N CYS A 77 -4.78 15.73 -2.67
CA CYS A 77 -3.83 15.14 -3.60
C CYS A 77 -3.11 13.93 -2.99
N ILE A 78 -2.67 14.01 -1.74
CA ILE A 78 -1.95 12.90 -1.08
C ILE A 78 -2.82 11.66 -0.97
N SER A 79 -4.08 11.81 -0.53
CA SER A 79 -5.02 10.69 -0.41
C SER A 79 -5.41 10.10 -1.76
N ARG A 80 -5.50 10.94 -2.81
CA ARG A 80 -5.94 10.50 -4.14
C ARG A 80 -4.82 9.91 -5.00
N SER A 81 -3.61 10.45 -4.90
CA SER A 81 -2.54 10.22 -5.88
C SER A 81 -1.18 9.88 -5.28
N GLY A 82 -1.00 10.10 -3.98
CA GLY A 82 0.23 9.70 -3.29
C GLY A 82 0.45 8.20 -3.41
N LEU A 83 1.64 7.80 -3.87
CA LEU A 83 2.04 6.41 -4.02
C LEU A 83 3.45 6.20 -3.48
N ALA A 84 3.62 5.20 -2.62
CA ALA A 84 4.92 4.76 -2.09
C ALA A 84 5.68 3.87 -3.09
N VAL A 85 5.50 4.08 -4.39
CA VAL A 85 6.08 3.27 -5.46
C VAL A 85 7.11 4.09 -6.21
N GLY A 86 8.36 3.65 -6.24
CA GLY A 86 9.42 4.39 -6.91
C GLY A 86 10.81 3.94 -6.52
N LEU A 87 11.81 4.70 -6.97
CA LEU A 87 13.23 4.41 -6.72
C LEU A 87 13.81 5.20 -5.53
N CYS A 88 13.04 6.12 -4.96
CA CYS A 88 13.39 6.79 -3.69
C CYS A 88 12.82 6.02 -2.50
N ASP A 89 13.07 6.52 -1.29
CA ASP A 89 12.40 6.01 -0.09
C ASP A 89 10.86 6.17 -0.20
N PRO A 90 10.07 5.36 0.53
CA PRO A 90 8.61 5.38 0.45
C PRO A 90 7.96 6.76 0.67
N VAL A 91 8.50 7.58 1.58
CA VAL A 91 7.94 8.91 1.90
C VAL A 91 8.20 9.86 0.74
N THR A 92 9.42 9.91 0.23
CA THR A 92 9.77 10.74 -0.93
C THR A 92 8.94 10.38 -2.16
N ASN A 93 8.69 9.09 -2.43
CA ASN A 93 7.82 8.68 -3.53
C ASN A 93 6.39 9.22 -3.37
N ILE A 94 5.82 9.19 -2.16
CA ILE A 94 4.48 9.75 -1.86
C ILE A 94 4.47 11.26 -2.11
N LEU A 95 5.49 11.98 -1.62
CA LEU A 95 5.60 13.44 -1.80
C LEU A 95 5.67 13.80 -3.29
N LEU A 96 6.58 13.16 -4.03
CA LEU A 96 6.78 13.44 -5.46
C LEU A 96 5.51 13.17 -6.28
N THR A 97 4.83 12.06 -6.03
CA THR A 97 3.60 11.70 -6.75
C THR A 97 2.44 12.63 -6.41
N THR A 98 2.36 13.05 -5.15
CA THR A 98 1.39 14.04 -4.68
C THR A 98 1.62 15.39 -5.35
N ILE A 99 2.84 15.93 -5.27
CA ILE A 99 3.16 17.27 -5.80
C ILE A 99 3.08 17.29 -7.32
N SER A 100 3.56 16.25 -8.01
CA SER A 100 3.41 16.11 -9.46
C SER A 100 1.95 16.13 -9.90
N THR A 101 1.06 15.53 -9.11
CA THR A 101 -0.38 15.55 -9.39
C THR A 101 -0.98 16.94 -9.10
N PHE A 102 -0.64 17.52 -7.96
CA PHE A 102 -1.06 18.87 -7.59
C PHE A 102 -0.66 19.89 -8.67
N ALA A 103 0.60 19.89 -9.12
CA ALA A 103 1.10 20.82 -10.15
C ALA A 103 0.39 20.69 -11.50
N LYS A 104 -0.24 19.54 -11.81
CA LYS A 104 -0.97 19.29 -13.06
C LYS A 104 -2.45 19.61 -12.98
N GLU A 105 -3.02 19.63 -11.78
CA GLU A 105 -4.40 20.02 -11.57
C GLU A 105 -4.53 21.52 -11.86
N LYS A 106 -5.11 21.84 -13.03
CA LYS A 106 -5.28 23.23 -13.52
C LYS A 106 -6.33 24.04 -12.73
N ASP A 107 -7.02 23.42 -11.78
CA ASP A 107 -8.26 23.92 -11.17
C ASP A 107 -8.10 24.46 -9.73
N HIS A 108 -6.88 24.56 -9.17
CA HIS A 108 -6.68 24.98 -7.77
C HIS A 108 -7.17 26.40 -7.42
N TYR A 109 -7.54 27.20 -8.43
CA TYR A 109 -8.06 28.56 -8.26
C TYR A 109 -9.57 28.69 -8.49
N VAL A 110 -10.28 27.63 -8.88
CA VAL A 110 -11.67 27.75 -9.40
C VAL A 110 -12.75 27.31 -8.40
N ARG A 111 -12.43 26.46 -7.40
CA ARG A 111 -13.44 25.94 -6.47
C ARG A 111 -13.23 26.45 -5.04
N PRO A 112 -14.26 27.03 -4.40
CA PRO A 112 -14.19 27.42 -2.99
C PRO A 112 -13.78 26.25 -2.11
N VAL A 113 -12.80 26.54 -1.26
CA VAL A 113 -12.02 25.65 -0.39
C VAL A 113 -12.84 25.22 0.85
N GLU A 114 -14.13 24.95 0.67
CA GLU A 114 -15.11 24.78 1.76
C GLU A 114 -15.05 23.41 2.47
N HIS A 115 -14.23 22.46 1.98
CA HIS A 115 -14.03 21.13 2.58
C HIS A 115 -12.55 20.84 2.92
N SER A 116 -11.74 21.89 3.02
CA SER A 116 -10.28 21.74 3.08
C SER A 116 -9.73 21.53 4.48
N ALA A 117 -10.31 22.19 5.50
CA ALA A 117 -9.91 22.00 6.88
C ALA A 117 -10.18 20.55 7.34
N ASP A 118 -11.35 20.00 7.00
CA ASP A 118 -11.71 18.61 7.29
C ASP A 118 -10.77 17.63 6.58
N ALA A 119 -10.39 17.92 5.33
CA ALA A 119 -9.46 17.09 4.57
C ALA A 119 -8.05 17.12 5.19
N VAL A 120 -7.58 18.28 5.65
CA VAL A 120 -6.31 18.41 6.37
C VAL A 120 -6.37 17.63 7.68
N GLU A 121 -7.45 17.75 8.45
CA GLU A 121 -7.62 17.01 9.70
C GLU A 121 -7.58 15.49 9.48
N GLN A 122 -8.31 15.01 8.46
CA GLN A 122 -8.33 13.60 8.09
C GLN A 122 -6.95 13.05 7.76
N THR A 123 -6.01 13.86 7.24
CA THR A 123 -4.64 13.38 6.94
C THR A 123 -3.83 13.03 8.18
N ARG A 124 -4.32 13.36 9.39
CA ARG A 124 -3.74 12.92 10.66
C ARG A 124 -4.16 11.51 11.04
N ASP A 125 -5.26 11.02 10.46
CA ASP A 125 -5.73 9.65 10.65
C ASP A 125 -5.10 8.72 9.60
N LYS A 126 -4.45 7.65 10.06
CA LYS A 126 -3.88 6.62 9.21
C LYS A 126 -4.91 5.94 8.31
N PHE A 127 -6.16 5.82 8.77
CA PHE A 127 -7.23 5.12 8.04
C PHE A 127 -7.63 5.87 6.76
N THR A 128 -7.42 7.19 6.72
CA THR A 128 -7.55 8.02 5.51
C THR A 128 -6.69 7.51 4.36
N PHE A 129 -5.57 6.84 4.66
CA PHE A 129 -4.63 6.34 3.68
C PHE A 129 -4.77 4.85 3.35
N ALA A 130 -5.85 4.19 3.77
CA ALA A 130 -6.08 2.77 3.49
C ALA A 130 -6.07 2.43 1.99
N ASP A 131 -6.71 3.26 1.15
CA ASP A 131 -6.68 3.06 -0.30
C ASP A 131 -5.28 3.30 -0.89
N GLY A 132 -4.62 4.38 -0.47
CA GLY A 132 -3.24 4.70 -0.89
C GLY A 132 -2.27 3.57 -0.53
N ALA A 133 -2.34 3.04 0.68
CA ALA A 133 -1.53 1.92 1.14
C ALA A 133 -1.78 0.64 0.32
N ARG A 134 -3.05 0.30 0.07
CA ARG A 134 -3.44 -0.83 -0.78
C ARG A 134 -2.89 -0.71 -2.19
N ARG A 135 -3.04 0.47 -2.81
CA ARG A 135 -2.56 0.77 -4.16
C ARG A 135 -1.05 0.73 -4.26
N SER A 136 -0.38 1.32 -3.28
CA SER A 136 1.09 1.29 -3.18
C SER A 136 1.60 -0.14 -3.09
N ARG A 137 1.02 -0.98 -2.23
CA ARG A 137 1.41 -2.39 -2.14
C ARG A 137 1.17 -3.15 -3.43
N ALA A 138 0.02 -2.95 -4.07
CA ALA A 138 -0.28 -3.58 -5.37
C ALA A 138 0.75 -3.18 -6.43
N GLY A 139 1.14 -1.90 -6.48
CA GLY A 139 2.18 -1.40 -7.36
C GLY A 139 3.56 -2.01 -7.07
N LEU A 140 3.97 -2.07 -5.79
CA LEU A 140 5.23 -2.68 -5.38
C LEU A 140 5.32 -4.16 -5.76
N ILE A 141 4.26 -4.94 -5.52
CA ILE A 141 4.19 -6.35 -5.93
C ILE A 141 4.27 -6.47 -7.46
N GLY A 142 3.52 -5.63 -8.19
CA GLY A 142 3.56 -5.57 -9.64
C GLY A 142 4.95 -5.25 -10.19
N PHE A 143 5.68 -4.35 -9.54
CA PHE A 143 7.09 -4.08 -9.86
C PHE A 143 7.93 -5.34 -9.68
N MET A 144 7.89 -5.95 -8.50
CA MET A 144 8.76 -7.08 -8.15
C MET A 144 8.56 -8.27 -9.10
N LEU A 145 7.32 -8.60 -9.45
CA LEU A 145 7.00 -9.68 -10.39
C LEU A 145 7.40 -9.36 -11.84
N CYS A 146 7.32 -8.09 -12.25
CA CYS A 146 7.75 -7.66 -13.58
C CYS A 146 9.28 -7.60 -13.69
N TYR A 147 9.93 -7.05 -12.67
CA TYR A 147 11.38 -6.92 -12.59
C TYR A 147 12.01 -8.29 -12.46
N PHE A 148 11.60 -9.11 -11.48
CA PHE A 148 12.08 -10.46 -11.29
C PHE A 148 11.08 -11.50 -11.79
N ARG A 149 11.20 -11.85 -13.06
CA ARG A 149 10.30 -12.83 -13.72
C ARG A 149 10.27 -14.23 -13.11
N TYR A 150 11.21 -14.54 -12.20
CA TYR A 150 11.29 -15.82 -11.50
C TYR A 150 10.66 -15.79 -10.11
N LEU A 151 10.26 -14.62 -9.59
CA LEU A 151 9.60 -14.53 -8.29
C LEU A 151 8.13 -14.89 -8.41
N THR A 152 7.63 -15.60 -7.41
CA THR A 152 6.20 -15.79 -7.18
C THR A 152 5.63 -14.65 -6.34
N GLU A 153 4.31 -14.44 -6.38
CA GLU A 153 3.66 -13.39 -5.60
C GLU A 153 3.92 -13.48 -4.08
N PRO A 154 3.89 -14.67 -3.44
CA PRO A 154 4.27 -14.80 -2.04
C PRO A 154 5.71 -14.38 -1.75
N GLN A 155 6.66 -14.76 -2.62
CA GLN A 155 8.07 -14.38 -2.47
C GLN A 155 8.25 -12.87 -2.60
N ALA A 156 7.58 -12.23 -3.56
CA ALA A 156 7.60 -10.79 -3.72
C ALA A 156 7.05 -10.07 -2.47
N LYS A 157 5.91 -10.53 -1.93
CA LYS A 157 5.33 -9.99 -0.69
C LYS A 157 6.27 -10.12 0.50
N GLN A 158 6.92 -11.28 0.66
CA GLN A 158 7.86 -11.52 1.75
C GLN A 158 9.12 -10.64 1.63
N CYS A 159 9.67 -10.47 0.43
CA CYS A 159 10.81 -9.57 0.20
C CYS A 159 10.45 -8.12 0.54
N LEU A 160 9.26 -7.67 0.15
CA LEU A 160 8.78 -6.33 0.48
C LEU A 160 8.56 -6.17 1.99
N ALA A 161 8.04 -7.18 2.69
CA ALA A 161 7.88 -7.13 4.15
C ALA A 161 9.24 -7.05 4.87
N MET A 162 10.23 -7.85 4.45
CA MET A 162 11.60 -7.79 5.01
C MET A 162 12.28 -6.44 4.75
N ALA A 163 11.96 -5.79 3.63
CA ALA A 163 12.46 -4.46 3.28
C ALA A 163 11.64 -3.30 3.89
N GLY A 164 10.63 -3.57 4.70
CA GLY A 164 9.74 -2.51 5.23
C GLY A 164 9.01 -1.72 4.14
N HIS A 165 8.75 -2.36 2.99
CA HIS A 165 8.16 -1.78 1.78
C HIS A 165 9.01 -0.70 1.08
N ASP A 166 10.30 -0.62 1.38
CA ASP A 166 11.28 0.11 0.57
C ASP A 166 11.66 -0.72 -0.67
N LEU A 167 11.34 -0.21 -1.86
CA LEU A 167 11.53 -0.95 -3.11
C LEU A 167 13.01 -1.16 -3.48
N PRO A 168 13.87 -0.12 -3.49
CA PRO A 168 15.31 -0.29 -3.65
C PRO A 168 15.91 -1.34 -2.72
N LEU A 169 15.54 -1.30 -1.43
CA LEU A 169 16.00 -2.28 -0.45
C LEU A 169 15.48 -3.69 -0.76
N ALA A 170 14.20 -3.85 -1.14
CA ALA A 170 13.63 -5.14 -1.50
C ALA A 170 14.34 -5.79 -2.70
N VAL A 171 14.69 -4.99 -3.71
CA VAL A 171 15.43 -5.45 -4.88
C VAL A 171 16.86 -5.83 -4.50
N MET A 172 17.52 -5.02 -3.66
CA MET A 172 18.84 -5.33 -3.12
C MET A 172 18.84 -6.67 -2.37
N LEU A 173 17.83 -6.94 -1.52
CA LEU A 173 17.71 -8.22 -0.79
C LEU A 173 17.57 -9.42 -1.74
N VAL A 174 16.79 -9.29 -2.81
CA VAL A 174 16.64 -10.35 -3.82
C VAL A 174 17.95 -10.59 -4.57
N GLU A 175 18.68 -9.52 -4.93
CA GLU A 175 19.97 -9.60 -5.62
C GLU A 175 21.11 -10.13 -4.75
N GLN A 176 21.09 -9.83 -3.45
CA GLN A 176 22.16 -10.18 -2.52
C GLN A 176 22.01 -11.56 -1.86
N GLY A 177 20.80 -12.05 -1.60
CA GLY A 177 20.64 -13.15 -0.64
C GLY A 177 19.54 -14.18 -0.89
N CYS A 178 18.48 -13.88 -1.63
CA CYS A 178 17.28 -14.75 -1.54
C CYS A 178 17.05 -15.71 -2.72
N PHE A 179 17.46 -15.39 -3.96
CA PHE A 179 17.14 -16.23 -5.12
C PHE A 179 18.24 -16.16 -6.18
N ARG A 180 18.82 -17.30 -6.56
CA ARG A 180 19.94 -17.41 -7.52
C ARG A 180 19.62 -16.67 -8.83
N GLY A 181 20.41 -15.66 -9.18
CA GLY A 181 20.30 -14.94 -10.46
C GLY A 181 21.45 -13.94 -10.66
N HIS A 182 21.75 -13.61 -11.93
CA HIS A 182 22.81 -12.68 -12.30
C HIS A 182 22.61 -11.29 -11.67
N ARG A 183 23.71 -10.71 -11.18
CA ARG A 183 23.78 -9.36 -10.61
C ARG A 183 23.56 -8.31 -11.70
N CYS A 184 22.50 -7.53 -11.60
CA CYS A 184 22.31 -6.32 -12.39
C CYS A 184 21.84 -5.22 -11.45
N PRO A 185 22.68 -4.22 -11.10
CA PRO A 185 22.27 -3.14 -10.22
C PRO A 185 20.97 -2.48 -10.69
N LEU A 186 20.13 -2.05 -9.75
CA LEU A 186 19.00 -1.16 -10.02
C LEU A 186 19.46 0.12 -10.67
N ALA A 187 19.48 0.12 -12.00
CA ALA A 187 19.76 1.31 -12.79
C ALA A 187 18.42 2.00 -13.10
N PRO A 188 18.22 3.28 -12.71
CA PRO A 188 17.01 4.03 -13.01
C PRO A 188 16.71 4.07 -14.51
N ASP A 189 17.76 4.15 -15.33
CA ASP A 189 17.64 4.27 -16.78
C ASP A 189 17.48 2.94 -17.52
N ALA A 190 17.65 1.80 -16.85
CA ALA A 190 17.53 0.50 -17.50
C ALA A 190 16.10 0.27 -18.01
N ALA A 191 16.00 -0.27 -19.23
CA ALA A 191 14.73 -0.61 -19.86
C ALA A 191 13.87 -1.54 -18.97
N ARG A 192 14.51 -2.45 -18.24
CA ARG A 192 13.87 -3.35 -17.27
C ARG A 192 13.21 -2.59 -16.12
N THR A 193 13.93 -1.63 -15.52
CA THR A 193 13.43 -0.79 -14.43
C THR A 193 12.24 0.06 -14.90
N LYS A 194 12.37 0.70 -16.06
CA LYS A 194 11.29 1.49 -16.67
C LYS A 194 10.05 0.64 -16.97
N ALA A 195 10.22 -0.56 -17.52
CA ALA A 195 9.11 -1.49 -17.76
C ALA A 195 8.42 -1.92 -16.46
N ALA A 196 9.20 -2.24 -15.42
CA ALA A 196 8.68 -2.62 -14.12
C ALA A 196 7.92 -1.47 -13.43
N LEU A 197 8.42 -0.23 -13.52
CA LEU A 197 7.72 0.96 -13.03
C LEU A 197 6.39 1.21 -13.77
N LYS A 198 6.37 1.05 -15.10
CA LYS A 198 5.12 1.13 -15.87
C LYS A 198 4.11 0.08 -15.41
N GLN A 199 4.58 -1.15 -15.16
CA GLN A 199 3.72 -2.22 -14.67
C GLN A 199 3.21 -1.92 -13.26
N ALA A 200 4.07 -1.42 -12.37
CA ALA A 200 3.71 -0.99 -11.03
C ALA A 200 2.59 0.05 -11.04
N ALA A 201 2.70 1.08 -11.90
CA ALA A 201 1.66 2.10 -12.06
C ALA A 201 0.30 1.52 -12.49
N ARG A 202 0.29 0.50 -13.36
CA ARG A 202 -0.95 -0.16 -13.78
C ARG A 202 -1.61 -0.95 -12.65
N HIS A 203 -0.82 -1.56 -11.78
CA HIS A 203 -1.33 -2.28 -10.60
C HIS A 203 -1.77 -1.33 -9.49
N ALA A 204 -1.14 -0.17 -9.35
CA ALA A 204 -1.59 0.92 -8.50
C ALA A 204 -2.81 1.61 -9.14
N ARG A 205 -3.99 0.99 -9.00
CA ARG A 205 -5.29 1.52 -9.49
C ARG A 205 -5.38 3.03 -9.26
N GLY A 206 -5.84 3.81 -10.24
CA GLY A 206 -5.94 5.28 -10.10
C GLY A 206 -4.67 6.07 -10.49
N CYS A 207 -3.57 5.41 -10.86
CA CYS A 207 -2.49 6.10 -11.59
C CYS A 207 -2.95 6.37 -13.03
N SER A 208 -3.39 7.60 -13.32
CA SER A 208 -3.93 7.97 -14.64
C SER A 208 -2.88 8.06 -15.74
N ALA A 209 -1.59 7.98 -15.42
CA ALA A 209 -0.49 8.10 -16.38
C ALA A 209 0.74 7.29 -15.95
N PRO A 210 0.87 6.02 -16.37
CA PRO A 210 2.02 5.17 -16.04
C PRO A 210 3.37 5.76 -16.46
N ASP A 211 3.41 6.48 -17.59
CA ASP A 211 4.63 7.11 -18.09
C ASP A 211 5.08 8.28 -17.22
N GLU A 212 4.16 8.94 -16.52
CA GLU A 212 4.48 10.02 -15.59
C GLU A 212 5.21 9.50 -14.35
N LEU A 213 4.77 8.36 -13.81
CA LEU A 213 5.48 7.71 -12.71
C LEU A 213 6.90 7.35 -13.14
N VAL A 214 7.07 6.78 -14.34
CA VAL A 214 8.40 6.43 -14.84
C VAL A 214 9.26 7.66 -15.02
N ARG A 215 8.72 8.73 -15.62
CA ARG A 215 9.46 9.98 -15.80
C ARG A 215 9.91 10.55 -14.46
N LEU A 216 9.01 10.62 -13.49
CA LEU A 216 9.27 11.13 -12.14
C LEU A 216 10.34 10.33 -11.39
N MET A 217 10.32 9.00 -11.53
CA MET A 217 11.24 8.12 -10.81
C MET A 217 12.59 7.94 -11.53
N THR A 218 12.69 8.36 -12.79
CA THR A 218 13.94 8.24 -13.59
C THR A 218 14.56 9.58 -13.95
N SER A 219 13.92 10.70 -13.59
CA SER A 219 14.50 12.04 -13.71
C SER A 219 15.69 12.18 -12.77
N ARG A 220 16.88 12.46 -13.31
CA ARG A 220 18.09 12.72 -12.53
C ARG A 220 18.01 14.12 -11.92
N ASP A 221 17.96 14.21 -10.58
CA ASP A 221 18.23 15.30 -9.61
C ASP A 221 17.99 16.79 -9.91
N LYS A 222 17.95 17.25 -11.16
CA LYS A 222 17.74 18.67 -11.49
C LYS A 222 16.28 19.10 -11.37
N ASP A 223 15.34 18.19 -11.60
CA ASP A 223 13.90 18.48 -11.50
C ASP A 223 13.32 18.21 -10.10
N ILE A 224 13.94 17.31 -9.32
CA ILE A 224 13.47 16.91 -7.98
C ILE A 224 13.78 17.99 -6.94
N ASN A 225 14.95 18.63 -7.02
CA ASN A 225 15.29 19.75 -6.13
C ASN A 225 14.36 20.95 -6.34
N LEU A 226 13.86 21.19 -7.56
CA LEU A 226 12.89 22.25 -7.81
C LEU A 226 11.54 22.03 -7.08
N VAL A 227 11.18 20.76 -6.85
CA VAL A 227 9.94 20.37 -6.16
C VAL A 227 10.11 20.46 -4.63
N LEU A 228 11.34 20.32 -4.13
CA LEU A 228 11.66 20.36 -2.69
C LEU A 228 12.17 21.74 -2.21
N SER A 229 12.48 22.69 -3.09
CA SER A 229 12.95 24.04 -2.75
C SER A 229 11.84 25.10 -2.60
N LEU A 230 10.62 24.70 -2.25
CA LEU A 230 9.60 25.63 -1.74
C LEU A 230 9.82 25.82 -0.23
N GLU A 231 10.94 26.47 0.12
CA GLU A 231 11.15 27.13 1.43
C GLU A 231 10.83 28.62 1.29
#